data_AF-A0A349YLR4-F1
#
_entry.id   AF-A0A349YLR4-F1
#
_cell.length_a   1.000
_cell.length_b   1.000
_cell.length_c   1.000
_cell.angle_alpha   90.00
_cell.angle_beta   90.00
_cell.angle_gamma   90.00
#
_symmetry.space_group_name_H-M   'P 1'
#
loop_
_entity.id
_entity.type
_entity.pdbx_description
1 polymer ?
#
loop_
_entity_poly.entity_id
_entity_poly.type
_entity_poly.pdbx_seq_one_letter_code
_entity_poly.pdbx_strand_id
1 'polypeptide(L)'
;MNDPNGFSMFKGSCHLFFSKDSIHWEFVKILDARHHEYGEMWECPNFFSLDGQQVLVVSPQFMEADGGEFHCGNNTVYFIGEYDSENHSWSRKEAHQLDFELDFYAAQTMEAEDVLWLL
;
A
#
# COMPACT_ATOMS: atom_id res chain seq x y z
N MET A 1 10.32 -7.88 4.80
CA MET A 1 10.22 -8.76 3.62
C MET A 1 10.22 -7.85 2.39
N ASN A 2 10.96 -8.18 1.33
CA ASN A 2 10.91 -7.39 0.09
C ASN A 2 9.79 -7.95 -0.79
N ASP A 3 8.86 -7.10 -1.19
CA ASP A 3 7.81 -7.34 -2.16
C ASP A 3 8.41 -7.45 -3.57
N PRO A 4 7.93 -8.38 -4.43
CA PRO A 4 8.45 -8.57 -5.79
C PRO A 4 8.29 -7.35 -6.70
N ASN A 5 7.43 -6.39 -6.36
CA ASN A 5 7.27 -5.11 -7.07
C ASN A 5 8.25 -4.03 -6.59
N GLY A 6 9.21 -4.38 -5.72
CA GLY A 6 10.24 -3.46 -5.24
C GLY A 6 9.86 -2.69 -3.98
N PHE A 7 8.90 -3.16 -3.18
CA PHE A 7 8.54 -2.51 -1.92
C PHE A 7 9.12 -3.22 -0.69
N SER A 8 9.54 -2.49 0.35
CA SER A 8 9.89 -3.09 1.66
C SER A 8 9.27 -2.30 2.81
N MET A 9 9.06 -2.91 3.97
CA MET A 9 8.42 -2.25 5.10
C MET A 9 9.27 -2.27 6.38
N PHE A 10 9.29 -1.12 7.06
CA PHE A 10 9.95 -0.93 8.35
C PHE A 10 9.23 0.17 9.14
N LYS A 11 8.83 -0.08 10.39
CA LYS A 11 8.17 0.93 11.26
C LYS A 11 6.97 1.63 10.60
N GLY A 12 6.15 0.88 9.84
CA GLY A 12 4.97 1.40 9.16
C GLY A 12 5.26 2.32 7.97
N SER A 13 6.42 2.19 7.32
CA SER A 13 6.71 2.87 6.05
C SER A 13 6.89 1.93 4.88
N CYS A 14 6.42 2.34 3.70
CA CYS A 14 6.62 1.67 2.42
C CYS A 14 7.87 2.26 1.76
N HIS A 15 8.85 1.42 1.46
CA HIS A 15 10.10 1.81 0.81
C HIS A 15 10.06 1.38 -0.65
N LEU A 16 10.42 2.27 -1.56
CA LEU A 16 10.55 1.98 -2.98
C LEU A 16 11.99 1.58 -3.32
N PHE A 17 12.11 0.48 -4.05
CA PHE A 17 13.33 -0.01 -4.67
C PHE A 17 13.13 -0.15 -6.17
N PHE A 18 14.22 -0.04 -6.91
CA PHE A 18 14.23 -0.21 -8.35
C PHE A 18 15.30 -1.22 -8.76
N SER A 19 15.00 -1.98 -9.81
CA SER A 19 15.94 -2.90 -10.43
C SER A 19 15.71 -2.96 -11.94
N LYS A 20 16.80 -3.07 -12.70
CA LYS A 20 16.74 -3.27 -14.16
C LYS A 20 16.74 -4.75 -14.55
N ASP A 21 17.16 -5.63 -13.66
CA ASP A 21 17.36 -7.07 -13.91
C ASP A 21 16.62 -7.97 -12.93
N SER A 22 15.84 -7.39 -12.02
CA SER A 22 15.12 -8.04 -10.92
C SER A 22 16.00 -8.80 -9.93
N ILE A 23 17.33 -8.63 -10.01
CA ILE A 23 18.32 -9.29 -9.14
C ILE A 23 19.01 -8.25 -8.25
N HIS A 24 19.46 -7.15 -8.84
CA HIS A 24 20.15 -6.07 -8.15
C HIS A 24 19.19 -4.92 -7.89
N TRP A 25 18.91 -4.66 -6.62
CA TRP A 25 17.93 -3.68 -6.18
C TRP A 25 18.62 -2.48 -5.51
N GLU A 26 18.23 -1.28 -5.93
CA GLU A 26 18.68 -0.03 -5.36
C GLU A 26 17.54 0.61 -4.56
N PHE A 27 17.83 1.07 -3.35
CA PHE A 27 16.88 1.86 -2.57
C PHE A 27 16.69 3.21 -3.24
N VAL A 28 15.45 3.56 -3.56
CA VAL A 28 15.08 4.85 -4.15
C VAL A 28 14.74 5.83 -3.04
N LYS A 29 13.71 5.52 -2.24
CA LYS A 29 13.22 6.37 -1.16
C LYS A 29 12.19 5.65 -0.29
N ILE A 30 11.78 6.31 0.78
CA ILE A 30 10.51 6.01 1.45
C ILE A 30 9.38 6.62 0.61
N LEU A 31 8.46 5.79 0.10
CA LEU A 31 7.33 6.21 -0.72
C LEU A 31 6.24 6.87 0.15
N ASP A 32 5.88 6.21 1.26
CA ASP A 32 4.88 6.69 2.21
C ASP A 32 5.13 6.07 3.61
N ALA A 33 4.51 6.64 4.64
CA ALA A 33 4.53 6.13 6.00
C ALA A 33 3.22 6.39 6.74
N ARG A 34 2.97 5.61 7.79
CA ARG A 34 1.80 5.75 8.68
C ARG A 34 1.55 7.17 9.22
N HIS A 35 2.57 8.01 9.38
CA HIS A 35 2.42 9.37 9.93
C HIS A 35 1.66 9.45 11.27
N HIS A 36 1.74 8.41 12.10
CA HIS A 36 0.98 8.25 13.35
C HIS A 36 -0.52 7.97 13.18
N GLU A 37 -0.91 7.56 11.99
CA GLU A 37 -2.27 7.15 11.63
C GLU A 37 -2.24 5.72 11.09
N TYR A 38 -3.38 5.04 11.09
CA TYR A 38 -3.53 3.73 10.45
C TYR A 38 -2.59 2.64 10.99
N GLY A 39 -2.53 2.51 12.32
CA GLY A 39 -1.81 1.43 13.00
C GLY A 39 -0.30 1.66 13.17
N GLU A 40 0.41 0.62 13.58
CA GLU A 40 1.83 0.70 13.96
C GLU A 40 2.77 0.14 12.90
N MET A 41 2.32 -0.90 12.18
CA MET A 41 3.06 -1.52 11.09
C MET A 41 2.14 -1.67 9.89
N TRP A 42 2.66 -1.36 8.71
CA TRP A 42 1.99 -1.64 7.44
C TRP A 42 2.57 -2.94 6.92
N GLU A 43 1.71 -3.85 6.47
CA GLU A 43 2.05 -5.11 5.80
C GLU A 43 1.53 -5.13 4.35
N CYS A 44 1.97 -6.10 3.55
CA CYS A 44 1.50 -6.38 2.18
C CYS A 44 1.22 -5.13 1.30
N PRO A 45 2.25 -4.35 0.94
CA PRO A 45 2.04 -3.13 0.17
C PRO A 45 1.82 -3.47 -1.31
N ASN A 46 0.74 -2.97 -1.90
CA ASN A 46 0.50 -3.03 -3.34
C ASN A 46 0.35 -1.62 -3.91
N PHE A 47 1.10 -1.29 -4.97
CA PHE A 47 1.07 0.04 -5.58
C PHE A 47 0.82 -0.06 -7.08
N PHE A 48 -0.33 0.44 -7.54
CA PHE A 48 -0.77 0.29 -8.93
C PHE A 48 -1.65 1.45 -9.40
N SER A 49 -1.80 1.59 -10.72
CA SER A 49 -2.71 2.57 -11.33
C SER A 49 -4.06 1.91 -11.62
N LEU A 50 -5.15 2.63 -11.38
CA LEU A 50 -6.52 2.24 -11.72
C LEU A 50 -7.31 3.47 -12.19
N ASP A 51 -7.88 3.41 -13.38
CA ASP A 51 -8.68 4.50 -13.98
C ASP A 51 -8.00 5.89 -13.95
N GLY A 52 -6.68 5.92 -14.14
CA GLY A 52 -5.88 7.15 -14.15
C GLY A 52 -5.56 7.72 -12.76
N GLN A 53 -5.90 7.00 -11.69
CA GLN A 53 -5.49 7.31 -10.33
C GLN A 53 -4.48 6.30 -9.83
N GLN A 54 -3.59 6.73 -8.95
CA GLN A 54 -2.64 5.82 -8.31
C GLN A 54 -3.20 5.38 -6.96
N VAL A 55 -3.13 4.07 -6.70
CA VAL A 55 -3.63 3.42 -5.49
C VAL A 55 -2.48 2.75 -4.75
N LEU A 56 -2.45 2.93 -3.43
CA LEU A 56 -1.60 2.18 -2.50
C LEU A 56 -2.50 1.37 -1.57
N VAL A 57 -2.41 0.05 -1.64
CA VAL A 57 -3.04 -0.86 -0.67
C VAL A 57 -1.99 -1.28 0.35
N VAL A 58 -2.35 -1.30 1.63
CA VAL A 58 -1.53 -1.82 2.72
C VAL A 58 -2.42 -2.53 3.74
N SER A 59 -1.82 -3.42 4.52
CA SER A 59 -2.49 -4.16 5.57
C SER A 59 -1.98 -3.73 6.95
N PRO A 60 -2.47 -2.61 7.49
CA PRO A 60 -2.03 -2.10 8.78
C PRO A 60 -2.40 -3.02 9.96
N GLN A 61 -1.48 -3.12 10.91
CA GLN A 61 -1.66 -3.82 12.18
C GLN A 61 -1.90 -2.85 13.34
N PHE A 62 -2.68 -3.30 14.33
CA PHE A 62 -2.96 -2.55 15.56
C PHE A 62 -3.63 -1.19 15.33
N MET A 63 -4.57 -1.12 14.38
CA MET A 63 -5.41 0.05 14.18
C MET A 63 -6.38 0.25 15.35
N GLU A 64 -6.69 1.51 15.62
CA GLU A 64 -7.81 1.92 16.45
C GLU A 64 -9.04 2.14 15.57
N ALA A 65 -10.23 1.88 16.10
CA ALA A 65 -11.46 2.17 15.38
C ALA A 65 -11.66 3.68 15.25
N ASP A 66 -12.16 4.11 14.09
CA ASP A 66 -12.49 5.51 13.81
C ASP A 66 -13.83 5.63 13.10
N GLY A 67 -14.79 6.31 13.75
CA GLY A 67 -15.98 6.89 13.10
C GLY A 67 -16.95 5.97 12.34
N GLY A 68 -16.65 4.68 12.20
CA GLY A 68 -17.33 3.73 11.33
C GLY A 68 -16.56 3.36 10.05
N GLU A 69 -15.43 4.03 9.75
CA GLU A 69 -14.59 3.70 8.59
C GLU A 69 -13.65 2.53 8.89
N PHE A 70 -13.03 2.52 10.07
CA PHE A 70 -12.06 1.48 10.47
C PHE A 70 -12.51 0.75 11.73
N HIS A 71 -12.18 -0.54 11.82
CA HIS A 71 -12.31 -1.31 13.06
C HIS A 71 -10.97 -1.49 13.77
N CYS A 72 -11.03 -1.81 15.07
CA CYS A 72 -9.84 -2.13 15.84
C CYS A 72 -9.15 -3.40 15.29
N GLY A 73 -7.83 -3.46 15.42
CA GLY A 73 -7.04 -4.64 15.06
C GLY A 73 -6.37 -4.51 13.71
N ASN A 74 -6.47 -5.55 12.89
CA ASN A 74 -5.77 -5.65 11.61
C ASN A 74 -6.76 -5.43 10.48
N ASN A 75 -6.44 -4.52 9.56
CA ASN A 75 -7.33 -4.14 8.45
C ASN A 75 -6.57 -4.22 7.12
N THR A 76 -7.31 -4.13 6.02
CA THR A 76 -6.76 -3.78 4.70
C THR A 76 -7.27 -2.39 4.31
N VAL A 77 -6.35 -1.47 4.08
CA VAL A 77 -6.63 -0.06 3.77
C VAL A 77 -6.06 0.27 2.41
N TYR A 78 -6.78 1.08 1.64
CA TYR A 78 -6.26 1.66 0.41
C TYR A 78 -6.22 3.19 0.49
N PHE A 79 -5.21 3.75 -0.15
CA PHE A 79 -5.03 5.18 -0.33
C PHE A 79 -5.12 5.51 -1.81
N ILE A 80 -5.87 6.55 -2.14
CA ILE A 80 -5.87 7.14 -3.49
C ILE A 80 -4.98 8.37 -3.48
N GLY A 81 -4.22 8.57 -4.56
CA GLY A 81 -3.32 9.71 -4.66
C GLY A 81 -2.80 9.96 -6.07
N GLU A 82 -1.83 10.86 -6.13
CA GLU A 82 -1.12 11.24 -7.34
C GLU A 82 0.31 10.73 -7.27
N TYR A 83 0.79 10.14 -8.37
CA TYR A 83 2.15 9.63 -8.48
C TYR A 83 2.86 10.19 -9.71
N ASP A 84 3.96 10.86 -9.47
CA ASP A 84 4.92 11.29 -10.48
C ASP A 84 5.99 10.20 -10.64
N SER A 85 5.93 9.47 -11.75
CA SER A 85 6.86 8.38 -12.06
C SER A 85 8.27 8.86 -12.43
N GLU A 86 8.44 10.12 -12.86
CA GLU A 86 9.76 10.68 -13.19
C GLU A 86 10.55 11.02 -11.92
N ASN A 87 9.85 11.57 -10.91
CA ASN A 87 10.47 11.99 -9.65
C ASN A 87 10.21 11.01 -8.48
N HIS A 88 9.47 9.94 -8.72
CA HIS A 88 8.96 9.02 -7.70
C HIS A 88 8.27 9.77 -6.54
N SER A 89 7.47 10.78 -6.87
CA SER A 89 6.74 11.58 -5.88
C SER A 89 5.33 11.04 -5.72
N TRP A 90 4.96 10.70 -4.49
CA TRP A 90 3.63 10.22 -4.14
C TRP A 90 2.96 11.22 -3.20
N SER A 91 1.71 11.56 -3.50
CA SER A 91 0.87 12.39 -2.64
C SER A 91 -0.44 11.66 -2.37
N ARG A 92 -0.53 11.02 -1.21
CA ARG A 92 -1.77 10.39 -0.72
C ARG A 92 -2.84 11.44 -0.43
N LYS A 93 -4.11 11.10 -0.69
CA LYS A 93 -5.27 11.94 -0.36
C LYS A 93 -6.06 11.31 0.79
N GLU A 94 -6.94 10.37 0.47
CA GLU A 94 -7.87 9.76 1.41
C GLU A 94 -7.50 8.30 1.66
N ALA A 95 -7.79 7.83 2.86
CA ALA A 95 -7.63 6.44 3.29
C ALA A 95 -9.01 5.83 3.50
N HIS A 96 -9.20 4.63 3.00
CA HIS A 96 -10.49 3.93 3.05
C HIS A 96 -10.26 2.45 3.38
N GLN A 97 -11.20 1.85 4.10
CA GLN A 97 -11.20 0.41 4.32
C GLN A 97 -11.55 -0.30 3.02
N LEU A 98 -10.74 -1.31 2.65
CA LEU A 98 -10.94 -2.04 1.39
C LEU A 98 -12.16 -2.97 1.46
N ASP A 99 -12.34 -3.62 2.61
CA ASP A 99 -13.46 -4.51 2.91
C ASP A 99 -13.84 -4.34 4.39
N PHE A 100 -15.12 -4.18 4.69
CA PHE A 100 -15.63 -3.84 6.03
C PHE A 100 -15.85 -5.06 6.95
N GLU A 101 -15.60 -6.28 6.47
CA GLU A 101 -15.63 -7.48 7.28
C GLU A 101 -14.32 -7.67 8.09
N LEU A 102 -14.40 -8.44 9.18
CA LEU A 102 -13.29 -8.56 10.14
C LEU A 102 -12.18 -9.52 9.70
N ASP A 103 -12.42 -10.35 8.69
CA ASP A 103 -11.54 -11.46 8.29
C ASP A 103 -10.83 -11.23 6.95
N PHE A 104 -10.93 -10.02 6.37
CA PHE A 104 -10.27 -9.66 5.12
C PHE A 104 -8.92 -8.96 5.37
N TYR A 105 -7.81 -9.63 5.04
CA TYR A 105 -6.46 -9.15 5.35
C TYR A 105 -5.41 -9.57 4.31
N ALA A 106 -4.32 -8.81 4.20
CA ALA A 106 -3.15 -9.13 3.37
C ALA A 106 -3.46 -9.27 1.87
N ALA A 107 -4.33 -8.40 1.36
CA ALA A 107 -4.76 -8.43 -0.04
C ALA A 107 -3.59 -8.22 -1.01
N GLN A 108 -3.67 -8.89 -2.15
CA GLN A 108 -2.76 -8.71 -3.27
C GLN A 108 -3.56 -8.35 -4.53
N THR A 109 -2.95 -7.60 -5.44
CA THR A 109 -3.55 -7.32 -6.74
C THR A 109 -2.71 -7.83 -7.89
N MET A 110 -3.38 -8.17 -8.99
CA MET A 110 -2.76 -8.55 -10.25
C MET A 110 -3.58 -8.04 -11.41
N GLU A 111 -2.95 -7.38 -12.36
CA GLU A 111 -3.58 -7.01 -13.62
C GLU A 111 -3.45 -8.16 -14.63
N ALA A 112 -4.57 -8.59 -15.21
CA ALA A 112 -4.61 -9.59 -16.26
C ALA A 112 -5.78 -9.32 -17.20
N GLU A 113 -5.52 -9.37 -18.51
CA GLU A 113 -6.54 -9.16 -19.56
C GLU A 113 -7.27 -7.81 -19.43
N ASP A 114 -6.54 -6.75 -19.12
CA ASP A 114 -7.07 -5.39 -18.87
C ASP A 114 -8.08 -5.33 -17.69
N VAL A 115 -8.00 -6.30 -16.77
CA VAL A 115 -8.80 -6.38 -15.55
C VAL A 115 -7.88 -6.44 -14.34
N LEU A 116 -8.17 -5.62 -13.32
CA LEU A 116 -7.51 -5.69 -12.03
C LEU A 116 -8.21 -6.72 -11.14
N TRP A 117 -7.48 -7.77 -10.77
CA TRP A 117 -7.93 -8.80 -9.84
C TRP A 117 -7.43 -8.48 -8.43
N LEU A 118 -8.32 -8.65 -7.46
CA LEU A 118 -8.02 -8.64 -6.02
C LEU A 118 -7.97 -10.10 -5.55
N LEU A 119 -6.86 -10.45 -4.89
CA LEU A 119 -6.50 -11.79 -4.42
C LEU A 119 -6.38 -11.81 -2.89
#